data_AF-A0A1I9S209-F1
#
_entry.id   AF-A0A1I9S209-F1
#
_cell.length_a   1.000
_cell.length_b   1.000
_cell.length_c   1.000
_cell.angle_alpha   90.00
_cell.angle_beta   90.00
_cell.angle_gamma   90.00
#
_symmetry.space_group_name_H-M   'P 1'
#
loop_
_entity.id
_entity.type
_entity.pdbx_description
1 polymer ?
#
loop_
_entity_poly.entity_id
_entity_poly.type
_entity_poly.pdbx_seq_one_letter_code
_entity_poly.pdbx_strand_id
1 'polypeptide(L)' 'MSGTVKLSDLTYMGKVEGRHAWSYDDSWYYWTEKSNVVTSDLQGSLVVCRLTLTLSRDTQNTIRPFTKTDAKKAIVSTLN' A
#
# COMPACT_ATOMS: atom_id res chain seq x y z
N MET A 1 -18.41 0.51 -15.50
CA MET A 1 -17.20 0.60 -16.34
C MET A 1 -16.04 0.12 -15.48
N SER A 2 -15.57 -1.12 -15.66
CA SER A 2 -14.45 -1.63 -14.85
C SER A 2 -13.14 -1.29 -15.56
N GLY A 3 -12.64 -0.07 -15.37
CA GLY A 3 -11.30 0.31 -15.82
C GLY A 3 -10.25 -0.20 -14.84
N THR A 4 -9.12 -0.69 -15.34
CA THR A 4 -7.96 -1.03 -14.51
C THR A 4 -7.49 0.19 -13.73
N VAL A 5 -7.42 0.07 -12.40
CA VAL A 5 -6.89 1.12 -11.53
C VAL A 5 -5.39 1.27 -11.75
N LYS A 6 -4.93 2.51 -11.93
CA LYS A 6 -3.52 2.86 -12.11
C LYS A 6 -2.97 3.54 -10.86
N LEU A 7 -1.64 3.56 -10.76
CA LEU A 7 -0.96 4.30 -9.68
C LEU A 7 -1.32 5.79 -9.68
N SER A 8 -1.59 6.40 -10.84
CA SER A 8 -2.00 7.81 -10.93
C SER A 8 -3.35 8.08 -10.27
N ASP A 9 -4.20 7.07 -10.14
CA ASP A 9 -5.61 7.24 -9.75
C ASP A 9 -5.74 7.34 -8.22
N LEU A 10 -4.73 6.87 -7.47
CA LEU A 10 -4.64 7.09 -6.03
C LEU A 10 -4.06 8.47 -5.73
N THR A 11 -4.85 9.28 -5.02
CA THR A 11 -4.43 10.57 -4.48
C THR A 11 -3.72 10.36 -3.16
N TYR A 12 -2.49 10.89 -3.01
CA TYR A 12 -1.77 10.81 -1.74
C TYR A 12 -2.20 11.95 -0.82
N MET A 13 -2.67 11.60 0.37
CA MET A 13 -3.29 12.53 1.32
C MET A 13 -2.30 13.00 2.41
N GLY A 14 -1.05 12.55 2.36
CA GLY A 14 -0.06 12.86 3.39
C GLY A 14 0.03 11.80 4.48
N LYS A 15 0.50 12.20 5.67
CA LYS A 15 0.49 11.36 6.87
C LYS A 15 -0.70 11.73 7.75
N VAL A 16 -1.54 10.76 8.07
CA VAL A 16 -2.66 10.88 9.01
C VAL A 16 -2.37 9.95 10.18
N GLU A 17 -2.33 10.47 11.41
CA GLU A 17 -1.97 9.69 12.61
C GLU A 17 -0.65 8.88 12.44
N GLY A 18 0.34 9.49 11.77
CA GLY A 18 1.64 8.87 11.50
C GLY A 18 1.65 7.85 10.35
N ARG A 19 0.52 7.61 9.68
CA ARG A 19 0.38 6.63 8.58
C ARG A 19 0.28 7.33 7.24
N HIS A 20 1.00 6.83 6.23
CA HIS A 20 0.81 7.27 4.85
C HIS A 20 -0.60 6.92 4.38
N ALA A 21 -1.32 7.93 3.89
CA ALA A 21 -2.70 7.80 3.48
C ALA A 21 -2.88 8.04 1.97
N TRP A 22 -3.73 7.23 1.35
CA TRP A 22 -4.20 7.43 -0.02
C TRP A 22 -5.71 7.35 -0.09
N SER A 23 -6.31 8.07 -1.04
CA SER A 23 -7.73 7.97 -1.37
C SER A 23 -7.95 7.52 -2.81
N TYR A 24 -8.98 6.69 -3.02
CA TYR A 24 -9.48 6.27 -4.33
C TYR A 24 -10.98 5.98 -4.19
N ASP A 25 -11.81 6.62 -5.02
CA ASP A 25 -13.28 6.44 -5.06
C ASP A 25 -13.93 6.43 -3.65
N ASP A 26 -13.72 7.53 -2.91
CA ASP A 26 -14.15 7.75 -1.52
C ASP A 26 -13.63 6.75 -0.46
N SER A 27 -12.83 5.77 -0.87
CA SER A 27 -12.17 4.83 0.03
C SER A 27 -10.78 5.31 0.44
N TRP A 28 -10.40 5.00 1.68
CA TRP A 28 -9.10 5.36 2.24
C TRP A 28 -8.23 4.13 2.50
N TYR A 29 -6.92 4.32 2.38
CA TYR A 29 -5.91 3.29 2.59
C TYR A 29 -4.75 3.84 3.40
N TYR A 30 -4.33 3.12 4.43
CA TYR A 30 -3.34 3.56 5.40
C TYR A 30 -2.19 2.57 5.53
N TRP A 31 -0.95 3.07 5.49
CA TRP A 31 0.27 2.28 5.65
C TRP A 31 1.25 2.94 6.60
N THR A 32 1.91 2.16 7.44
CA THR A 32 2.98 2.65 8.34
C THR A 32 4.34 2.18 7.82
N GLU A 33 5.38 3.01 7.88
CA GLU A 33 6.69 2.74 7.26
C GLU A 33 7.35 1.40 7.65
N LYS A 34 7.06 0.91 8.87
CA LYS A 34 7.56 -0.38 9.38
C LYS A 34 6.50 -1.49 9.39
N SER A 35 5.29 -1.17 8.96
CA SER A 35 4.21 -2.13 8.84
C SER A 35 4.32 -2.82 7.49
N ASN A 36 4.11 -4.13 7.48
CA ASN A 36 3.99 -4.88 6.23
C ASN A 36 2.51 -5.00 5.83
N VAL A 37 1.66 -4.08 6.28
CA VAL A 37 0.20 -4.15 6.13
C VAL A 37 -0.36 -2.79 5.75
N VAL A 38 -1.29 -2.80 4.80
CA VAL A 38 -2.17 -1.69 4.47
C VAL A 38 -3.57 -1.96 5.02
N THR A 39 -4.19 -0.95 5.63
CA THR A 39 -5.54 -1.03 6.21
C THR A 39 -6.51 -0.02 5.58
N SER A 40 -7.81 -0.29 5.63
CA SER A 40 -8.86 0.65 5.17
C SER A 40 -9.39 1.56 6.29
N ASP A 41 -8.96 1.33 7.52
CA ASP A 41 -9.30 2.13 8.68
C ASP A 41 -8.05 2.66 9.40
N LEU A 42 -8.22 3.77 10.13
CA LEU A 42 -7.17 4.37 10.93
C LEU A 42 -6.82 3.58 12.19
N GLN A 43 -7.72 2.75 12.72
CA GLN A 43 -7.43 1.94 13.91
C GLN A 43 -6.48 0.79 13.54
N GLY A 44 -6.50 0.34 12.29
CA GLY A 44 -5.69 -0.75 11.76
C GLY A 44 -6.35 -2.12 11.91
N SER A 45 -7.67 -2.16 12.16
CA SER A 45 -8.43 -3.39 12.37
C SER A 45 -8.82 -4.07 11.05
N LEU A 46 -8.97 -3.31 9.98
CA LEU A 46 -9.42 -3.76 8.66
C LEU A 46 -8.23 -3.84 7.70
N VAL A 47 -7.60 -5.01 7.66
CA VAL A 47 -6.47 -5.28 6.77
C VAL A 47 -6.96 -5.47 5.33
N VAL A 48 -6.42 -4.66 4.41
CA VAL A 48 -6.72 -4.73 2.97
C VAL A 48 -5.66 -5.54 2.24
N CYS A 49 -4.37 -5.32 2.53
CA CYS A 49 -3.29 -6.08 1.91
C CYS A 49 -2.10 -6.27 2.83
N ARG A 50 -1.34 -7.34 2.60
CA ARG A 50 -0.04 -7.60 3.23
C ARG A 50 1.07 -7.42 2.19
N LEU A 51 2.08 -6.63 2.51
CA LEU A 51 3.27 -6.46 1.70
C LEU A 51 4.17 -7.69 1.86
N THR A 52 4.45 -8.35 0.74
CA THR A 52 5.33 -9.53 0.69
C THR A 52 6.49 -9.25 -0.24
N LEU A 53 7.72 -9.55 0.22
CA LEU A 53 8.90 -9.51 -0.63
C LEU A 53 8.90 -10.78 -1.47
N THR A 54 8.86 -10.64 -2.79
CA THR A 54 9.17 -11.75 -3.69
C THR A 54 10.68 -11.91 -3.72
N LEU A 55 11.20 -13.00 -3.16
CA LEU A 55 12.62 -13.34 -3.26
C LEU A 55 12.94 -13.68 -4.72
N SER A 56 13.77 -12.85 -5.37
CA SER A 56 14.36 -13.19 -6.66
C SER A 56 15.64 -13.99 -6.42
N ARG A 57 15.74 -15.21 -6.98
CA ARG A 57 16.83 -16.16 -6.70
C ARG A 57 18.23 -15.67 -7.12
N ASP A 58 18.33 -14.64 -7.97
CA ASP A 58 19.58 -14.25 -8.62
C ASP A 58 20.20 -12.93 -8.14
N THR A 59 19.56 -12.22 -7.21
CA THR A 59 20.08 -10.97 -6.65
C THR A 59 20.30 -11.13 -5.16
N GLN A 60 21.53 -10.84 -4.71
CA GLN A 60 21.96 -10.74 -3.32
C GLN A 60 20.78 -10.44 -2.37
N ASN A 61 20.45 -11.41 -1.49
CA ASN A 61 19.35 -11.39 -0.52
C ASN A 61 19.47 -10.24 0.48
N THR A 62 19.34 -9.00 0.03
CA THR A 62 19.26 -7.83 0.88
C THR A 62 17.79 -7.55 1.14
N ILE A 63 17.36 -7.85 2.37
CA ILE A 63 16.01 -7.50 2.83
C ILE A 63 15.96 -5.97 2.93
N ARG A 64 15.40 -5.31 1.90
CA ARG A 64 15.12 -3.87 1.97
C ARG A 64 13.79 -3.62 2.70
N PRO A 65 13.67 -2.53 3.48
CA PRO A 65 12.39 -2.12 4.03
C PRO A 65 11.41 -1.75 2.90
N PHE A 66 10.11 -1.96 3.14
CA PHE A 66 9.09 -1.47 2.24
C PHE A 66 9.04 0.06 2.25
N THR A 67 8.67 0.63 1.11
CA THR A 67 8.51 2.07 0.92
C THR A 67 7.04 2.42 0.69
N LYS A 68 6.71 3.71 0.80
CA LYS A 68 5.37 4.21 0.45
C LYS A 68 4.96 3.86 -0.99
N THR A 69 5.93 3.73 -1.90
CA THR A 69 5.67 3.32 -3.30
C THR A 69 5.29 1.86 -3.39
N ASP A 70 5.91 1.00 -2.58
CA ASP A 70 5.55 -0.43 -2.52
C ASP A 70 4.13 -0.60 -1.95
N ALA A 71 3.79 0.15 -0.90
CA ALA A 71 2.44 0.20 -0.36
C ALA A 71 1.40 0.67 -1.40
N LYS A 72 1.71 1.76 -2.14
CA LYS A 72 0.85 2.27 -3.21
C LYS A 72 0.60 1.23 -4.31
N LYS A 73 1.65 0.49 -4.72
CA LYS A 73 1.53 -0.60 -5.70
C LYS A 73 0.66 -1.74 -5.20
N ALA A 74 0.80 -2.10 -3.93
CA ALA A 74 -0.01 -3.16 -3.35
C ALA A 74 -1.50 -2.79 -3.26
N ILE A 75 -1.84 -1.53 -2.95
CA ILE A 75 -3.22 -1.05 -3.00
C ILE A 75 -3.79 -1.19 -4.42
N VAL A 76 -3.08 -0.67 -5.43
CA VAL A 76 -3.51 -0.81 -6.83
C VAL A 76 -3.68 -2.27 -7.24
N SER A 77 -2.78 -3.15 -6.80
CA SER A 77 -2.90 -4.59 -7.07
C SER A 77 -4.08 -5.24 -6.38
N THR A 78 -4.60 -4.67 -5.30
CA THR A 78 -5.78 -5.19 -4.58
C THR A 78 -7.08 -4.68 -5.20
N LEU A 79 -7.02 -3.54 -5.88
CA LEU A 79 -8.16 -2.93 -6.58
C LEU A 79 -8.41 -3.47 -7.99
N ASN A 80 -7.49 -4.29 -8.51
CA ASN A 80 -7.56 -4.94 -9.81
C ASN A 80 -7.73 -6.45 -9.65
#